data_AF-A0A835RJG0-F1
#
_entry.id   AF-A0A835RJG0-F1
#
_cell.length_a   1.000
_cell.length_b   1.000
_cell.length_c   1.000
_cell.angle_alpha   90.00
_cell.angle_beta   90.00
_cell.angle_gamma   90.00
#
_symmetry.space_group_name_H-M   'P 1'
#
loop_
_entity.id
_entity.type
_entity.pdbx_description
1 polymer ?
#
loop_
_entity_poly.entity_id
_entity_poly.type
_entity_poly.pdbx_seq_one_letter_code
_entity_poly.pdbx_strand_id
1 'polypeptide(L)'
;MQETILSARRPSPGSPEGCREDDSKMRRTSLLLNRFATKLFGFRLENHSMAQLLATSLLLLVVVVGSLFVLSWRRREVCVASYDSLTRTSFFSSGVYGLASDFGSLGVPWCRSKQGKTVEWTTKDLLKGLEEFVPIYETRPIKNNIYGMGFDHSFGLWFMARWLKPDLMIESGAFKGHSTWVLRQAMPDKPIISLSPRHPEKYLKKGPAYVDGNCTYFAGKNFVDFGSVEWETVLQKHGISDISRVLVFFDDHQNELKRLKQALKAVSPSYI
;
A
#
# COMPACT_ATOMS: atom_id res chain seq x y z
N MET A 1 56.12 48.42 -7.83
CA MET A 1 56.30 49.74 -7.21
C MET A 1 55.73 49.64 -5.81
N GLN A 2 56.49 50.04 -4.78
CA GLN A 2 56.12 50.09 -3.34
C GLN A 2 55.81 48.75 -2.61
N GLU A 3 56.86 48.26 -1.93
CA GLU A 3 57.04 48.06 -0.46
C GLU A 3 55.80 48.25 0.48
N THR A 4 55.71 47.74 1.72
CA THR A 4 56.68 47.73 2.86
C THR A 4 56.22 46.69 3.92
N ILE A 5 57.04 45.76 4.46
CA ILE A 5 57.81 45.77 5.75
C ILE A 5 56.97 46.33 6.95
N LEU A 6 56.82 45.74 8.17
CA LEU A 6 57.77 45.61 9.31
C LEU A 6 56.96 45.07 10.55
N SER A 7 57.26 43.93 11.20
CA SER A 7 58.16 43.64 12.35
C SER A 7 57.87 44.24 13.75
N ALA A 8 57.76 43.35 14.76
CA ALA A 8 57.94 43.55 16.23
C ALA A 8 56.92 44.43 17.01
N ARG A 9 56.71 44.33 18.35
CA ARG A 9 57.40 43.63 19.47
C ARG A 9 56.45 43.41 20.69
N ARG A 10 56.77 42.50 21.63
CA ARG A 10 56.08 42.26 22.94
C ARG A 10 56.43 43.33 24.01
N PRO A 11 55.73 43.43 25.18
CA PRO A 11 56.06 42.59 26.35
C PRO A 11 54.86 42.12 27.25
N SER A 12 55.19 41.24 28.20
CA SER A 12 54.40 40.73 29.36
C SER A 12 54.95 41.41 30.66
N PRO A 13 54.69 40.99 31.94
CA PRO A 13 53.81 39.95 32.51
C PRO A 13 53.01 40.38 33.77
N GLY A 14 52.23 39.45 34.37
CA GLY A 14 51.65 39.62 35.71
C GLY A 14 50.80 38.42 36.19
N SER A 15 51.31 37.67 37.18
CA SER A 15 50.66 36.55 37.89
C SER A 15 51.12 36.56 39.36
N PRO A 16 50.28 36.28 40.37
CA PRO A 16 50.01 34.91 40.85
C PRO A 16 48.55 34.72 41.36
N GLU A 17 48.02 33.57 41.81
CA GLU A 17 48.35 32.12 41.70
C GLU A 17 47.06 31.30 41.97
N GLY A 18 47.09 29.96 41.83
CA GLY A 18 45.99 29.08 42.26
C GLY A 18 46.05 27.65 41.69
N CYS A 19 46.22 26.64 42.55
CA CYS A 19 46.32 25.21 42.21
C CYS A 19 45.08 24.68 41.45
N ARG A 20 45.24 24.08 40.26
CA ARG A 20 45.55 22.66 39.96
C ARG A 20 44.47 21.63 40.34
N GLU A 21 43.80 21.09 39.32
CA GLU A 21 43.51 19.66 39.20
C GLU A 21 43.97 19.17 37.80
N ASP A 22 44.21 17.86 37.66
CA ASP A 22 45.09 17.26 36.64
C ASP A 22 44.28 16.58 35.52
N ASP A 23 44.53 16.93 34.25
CA ASP A 23 43.82 16.35 33.10
C ASP A 23 44.66 15.27 32.38
N SER A 24 43.98 14.23 31.90
CA SER A 24 44.52 12.87 31.98
C SER A 24 45.32 12.38 30.78
N LYS A 25 46.36 11.58 31.07
CA LYS A 25 47.17 10.84 30.08
C LYS A 25 46.35 9.75 29.38
N MET A 26 46.43 9.65 28.04
CA MET A 26 46.14 8.38 27.34
C MET A 26 47.25 7.92 26.38
N ARG A 27 48.44 7.66 26.93
CA ARG A 27 49.48 6.83 26.30
C ARG A 27 49.34 5.36 26.77
N ARG A 28 48.20 4.70 26.49
CA ARG A 28 47.90 3.36 27.03
C ARG A 28 46.91 2.47 26.25
N THR A 29 46.81 2.60 24.93
CA THR A 29 45.81 1.87 24.10
C THR A 29 46.36 0.79 23.16
N SER A 30 47.69 0.63 23.01
CA SER A 30 48.28 -0.41 22.13
C SER A 30 48.58 -1.76 22.82
N LEU A 31 48.54 -1.83 24.16
CA LEU A 31 49.01 -3.02 24.91
C LEU A 31 47.90 -3.98 25.38
N LEU A 32 46.61 -3.62 25.24
CA LEU A 32 45.50 -4.48 25.66
C LEU A 32 44.97 -5.39 24.52
N LEU A 33 45.06 -4.96 23.26
CA LEU A 33 44.60 -5.74 22.10
C LEU A 33 45.38 -7.07 21.94
N ASN A 34 46.70 -7.07 22.16
CA ASN A 34 47.53 -8.29 22.06
C ASN A 34 47.34 -9.31 23.19
N ARG A 35 46.66 -8.95 24.30
CA ARG A 35 46.38 -9.87 25.42
C ARG A 35 45.01 -10.55 25.37
N PHE A 36 44.08 -10.07 24.53
CA PHE A 36 42.81 -10.77 24.27
C PHE A 36 42.92 -11.74 23.07
N ALA A 37 43.66 -11.39 22.03
CA ALA A 37 43.88 -12.26 20.87
C ALA A 37 44.50 -13.63 21.25
N THR A 38 45.35 -13.66 22.26
CA THR A 38 46.03 -14.89 22.76
C THR A 38 45.17 -15.75 23.69
N LYS A 39 43.95 -15.32 24.06
CA LYS A 39 43.01 -16.13 24.87
C LYS A 39 41.88 -16.79 24.08
N LEU A 40 41.60 -16.39 22.83
CA LEU A 40 40.58 -17.04 22.01
C LEU A 40 41.09 -18.26 21.22
N PHE A 41 42.40 -18.34 20.95
CA PHE A 41 43.01 -19.46 20.21
C PHE A 41 43.62 -20.55 21.12
N GLY A 42 43.22 -20.57 22.39
CA GLY A 42 43.62 -21.58 23.39
C GLY A 42 42.84 -22.89 23.33
N PHE A 43 42.27 -23.28 22.19
CA PHE A 43 41.68 -24.60 22.04
C PHE A 43 42.79 -25.61 21.76
N ARG A 44 43.00 -26.56 22.67
CA ARG A 44 43.85 -27.73 22.39
C ARG A 44 43.22 -28.51 21.23
N LEU A 45 43.90 -28.59 20.09
CA LEU A 45 43.63 -29.64 19.10
C LEU A 45 44.22 -30.94 19.62
N GLU A 46 43.53 -31.54 20.59
CA GLU A 46 43.85 -32.84 21.15
C GLU A 46 43.26 -33.92 20.20
N ASN A 47 44.09 -34.49 19.33
CA ASN A 47 43.87 -35.72 18.55
C ASN A 47 42.48 -35.93 17.90
N HIS A 48 41.90 -34.91 17.26
CA HIS A 48 40.83 -35.14 16.29
C HIS A 48 41.41 -35.51 14.91
N SER A 49 41.04 -36.68 14.40
CA SER A 49 41.46 -37.10 13.05
C SER A 49 40.87 -36.17 12.00
N MET A 50 41.57 -35.98 10.87
CA MET A 50 41.08 -35.13 9.77
C MET A 50 39.67 -35.53 9.30
N ALA A 51 39.31 -36.80 9.41
CA ALA A 51 37.96 -37.30 9.14
C ALA A 51 36.88 -36.72 10.08
N GLN A 52 37.19 -36.50 11.36
CA GLN A 52 36.25 -35.89 12.32
C GLN A 52 36.05 -34.38 12.05
N LEU A 53 37.11 -33.68 11.65
CA LEU A 53 37.02 -32.27 11.23
C LEU A 53 36.20 -32.12 9.93
N LEU A 54 36.39 -33.02 8.97
CA LEU A 54 35.59 -33.05 7.74
C LEU A 54 34.13 -33.43 8.02
N ALA A 55 33.87 -34.42 8.89
CA ALA A 55 32.52 -34.84 9.25
C ALA A 55 31.73 -33.73 9.99
N THR A 56 32.37 -33.03 10.93
CA THR A 56 31.74 -31.91 11.66
C THR A 56 31.51 -30.70 10.75
N SER A 57 32.43 -30.39 9.83
CA SER A 57 32.25 -29.37 8.79
C SER A 57 31.08 -29.70 7.85
N LEU A 58 30.98 -30.96 7.39
CA LEU A 58 29.88 -31.42 6.53
C LEU A 58 28.53 -31.38 7.26
N LEU A 59 28.50 -31.77 8.54
CA LEU A 59 27.29 -31.69 9.37
C LEU A 59 26.80 -30.23 9.52
N LEU A 60 27.72 -29.29 9.78
CA LEU A 60 27.42 -27.86 9.84
C LEU A 60 26.89 -27.34 8.50
N LEU A 61 27.49 -27.74 7.37
CA LEU A 61 27.00 -27.38 6.04
C LEU A 61 25.57 -27.87 5.82
N VAL A 62 25.25 -29.12 6.17
CA VAL A 62 23.89 -29.68 6.05
C VAL A 62 22.89 -28.93 6.93
N VAL A 63 23.26 -28.53 8.16
CA VAL A 63 22.40 -27.72 9.04
C VAL A 63 22.18 -26.32 8.47
N VAL A 64 23.21 -25.69 7.89
CA VAL A 64 23.08 -24.37 7.24
C VAL A 64 22.20 -24.45 5.98
N VAL A 65 22.42 -25.43 5.10
CA VAL A 65 21.58 -25.62 3.90
C VAL A 65 20.14 -25.98 4.29
N GLY A 66 19.94 -26.86 5.27
CA GLY A 66 18.62 -27.23 5.78
C GLY A 66 17.87 -26.05 6.40
N SER A 67 18.54 -25.21 7.21
CA SER A 67 17.93 -24.01 7.79
C SER A 67 17.62 -22.95 6.73
N LEU A 68 18.49 -22.74 5.74
CA LEU A 68 18.20 -21.90 4.57
C LEU A 68 17.01 -22.42 3.75
N PHE A 69 16.88 -23.75 3.62
CA PHE A 69 15.75 -24.39 2.94
C PHE A 69 14.44 -24.23 3.74
N VAL A 70 14.46 -24.41 5.06
CA VAL A 70 13.30 -24.16 5.93
C VAL A 70 12.91 -22.68 5.93
N LEU A 71 13.88 -21.76 5.90
CA LEU A 71 13.63 -20.32 5.78
C LEU A 71 13.06 -19.94 4.41
N SER A 72 13.52 -20.56 3.32
CA SER A 72 12.98 -20.31 1.98
C SER A 72 11.59 -20.93 1.80
N TRP A 73 11.34 -22.09 2.41
CA TRP A 73 10.02 -22.73 2.47
C TRP A 73 9.02 -21.89 3.27
N ARG A 74 9.41 -21.37 4.45
CA ARG A 74 8.58 -20.43 5.22
C ARG A 74 8.29 -19.11 4.50
N ARG A 75 9.14 -18.70 3.55
CA ARG A 75 8.93 -17.50 2.71
C ARG A 75 8.05 -17.75 1.48
N ARG A 76 7.58 -18.97 1.24
CA ARG A 76 6.75 -19.29 0.06
C ARG A 76 5.26 -18.98 0.24
N GLU A 77 4.81 -18.63 1.43
CA GLU A 77 3.48 -18.08 1.64
C GLU A 77 3.52 -16.73 2.37
N VAL A 78 2.60 -15.85 1.95
CA VAL A 78 2.35 -14.49 2.44
C VAL A 78 3.49 -13.47 2.25
N CYS A 79 3.32 -12.62 1.23
CA CYS A 79 4.02 -11.32 1.16
C CYS A 79 3.46 -10.37 2.24
N VAL A 80 3.89 -10.52 3.49
CA VAL A 80 3.72 -9.47 4.50
C VAL A 80 4.71 -8.35 4.20
N ALA A 81 4.21 -7.15 3.89
CA ALA A 81 5.06 -5.97 3.76
C ALA A 81 5.81 -5.72 5.07
N SER A 82 7.12 -5.44 4.99
CA SER A 82 7.98 -5.26 6.16
C SER A 82 7.72 -3.91 6.85
N TYR A 83 6.60 -3.81 7.59
CA TYR A 83 6.34 -2.68 8.48
C TYR A 83 7.27 -2.72 9.69
N ASP A 84 7.96 -1.61 9.91
CA ASP A 84 8.99 -1.50 10.94
C ASP A 84 8.41 -1.54 12.36
N SER A 85 8.91 -2.50 13.15
CA SER A 85 8.49 -2.78 14.53
C SER A 85 8.70 -1.57 15.47
N LEU A 86 9.58 -0.63 15.10
CA LEU A 86 9.87 0.59 15.87
C LEU A 86 8.67 1.55 15.99
N THR A 87 7.63 1.41 15.17
CA THR A 87 6.39 2.20 15.32
C THR A 87 5.56 1.78 16.54
N ARG A 88 5.75 0.57 17.08
CA ARG A 88 4.91 0.02 18.16
C ARG A 88 5.28 0.50 19.57
N THR A 89 6.45 1.12 19.75
CA THR A 89 6.93 1.63 21.05
C THR A 89 6.54 3.08 21.34
N SER A 90 6.01 3.81 20.36
CA SER A 90 5.47 5.18 20.57
C SER A 90 4.10 5.21 21.27
N PHE A 91 3.42 4.05 21.37
CA PHE A 91 2.01 3.97 21.80
C PHE A 91 1.77 4.05 23.32
N PHE A 92 2.81 4.20 24.14
CA PHE A 92 2.71 4.24 25.62
C PHE A 92 3.12 5.59 26.23
N SER A 93 3.09 6.68 25.45
CA SER A 93 3.17 8.04 25.98
C SER A 93 1.77 8.66 26.09
N SER A 94 1.34 8.93 27.31
CA SER A 94 0.05 9.49 27.69
C SER A 94 -0.28 10.81 26.99
N GLY A 95 -1.42 10.89 26.30
CA GLY A 95 -1.89 12.13 25.66
C GLY A 95 -3.30 12.05 25.05
N VAL A 96 -4.28 12.52 25.83
CA VAL A 96 -5.64 13.02 25.49
C VAL A 96 -6.05 13.04 23.99
N TYR A 97 -7.24 12.48 23.70
CA TYR A 97 -8.10 12.70 22.52
C TYR A 97 -7.55 13.65 21.42
N GLY A 98 -7.01 13.10 20.33
CA GLY A 98 -6.57 13.93 19.20
C GLY A 98 -5.92 13.22 18.01
N LEU A 99 -5.41 11.99 18.17
CA LEU A 99 -4.74 11.23 17.11
C LEU A 99 -5.30 9.81 17.00
N ALA A 100 -6.60 9.69 16.76
CA ALA A 100 -7.24 8.44 16.37
C ALA A 100 -6.92 8.10 14.90
N SER A 101 -5.62 7.93 14.60
CA SER A 101 -5.03 7.35 13.38
C SER A 101 -5.88 7.53 12.11
N ASP A 102 -5.83 8.75 11.52
CA ASP A 102 -6.68 9.12 10.37
C ASP A 102 -6.58 8.17 9.17
N PHE A 103 -5.46 7.42 9.04
CA PHE A 103 -5.42 6.14 8.32
C PHE A 103 -4.46 5.15 9.01
N GLY A 104 -4.97 4.45 10.03
CA GLY A 104 -4.34 3.22 10.53
C GLY A 104 -4.43 2.07 9.51
N SER A 105 -3.55 1.07 9.60
CA SER A 105 -3.26 0.13 8.50
C SER A 105 -4.43 -0.75 7.98
N LEU A 106 -5.56 -0.83 8.70
CA LEU A 106 -6.85 -1.34 8.19
C LEU A 106 -8.03 -0.55 8.79
N GLY A 107 -7.90 0.78 8.92
CA GLY A 107 -8.95 1.64 9.48
C GLY A 107 -10.29 1.48 8.75
N VAL A 108 -11.39 1.47 9.51
CA VAL A 108 -12.74 1.42 8.93
C VAL A 108 -12.89 2.62 7.97
N PRO A 109 -13.24 2.42 6.68
CA PRO A 109 -13.24 3.53 5.73
C PRO A 109 -14.18 4.63 6.21
N TRP A 110 -13.68 5.87 6.22
CA TRP A 110 -14.43 7.06 6.66
C TRP A 110 -15.50 7.46 5.65
N CYS A 111 -16.48 6.58 5.49
CA CYS A 111 -17.67 6.80 4.68
C CYS A 111 -18.66 7.62 5.52
N ARG A 112 -18.47 8.94 5.57
CA ARG A 112 -19.55 9.84 5.99
C ARG A 112 -20.51 10.02 4.82
N SER A 113 -21.79 9.73 5.05
CA SER A 113 -22.84 10.22 4.15
C SER A 113 -22.82 11.76 4.09
N LYS A 114 -23.34 12.34 3.00
CA LYS A 114 -23.49 13.81 2.83
C LYS A 114 -24.27 14.44 4.00
N GLN A 115 -25.11 13.66 4.66
CA GLN A 115 -25.97 14.01 5.79
C GLN A 115 -25.32 13.74 7.16
N GLY A 116 -24.03 13.39 7.22
CA GLY A 116 -23.30 13.17 8.47
C GLY A 116 -23.64 11.88 9.21
N LYS A 117 -24.56 11.04 8.69
CA LYS A 117 -24.81 9.70 9.22
C LYS A 117 -23.57 8.82 9.01
N THR A 118 -23.18 8.12 10.07
CA THR A 118 -22.19 7.03 10.07
C THR A 118 -22.70 5.88 9.20
N VAL A 119 -21.79 5.19 8.51
CA VAL A 119 -22.08 3.90 7.87
C VAL A 119 -22.39 2.84 8.91
N GLU A 120 -23.38 1.99 8.63
CA GLU A 120 -23.90 1.01 9.60
C GLU A 120 -23.13 -0.31 9.63
N TRP A 121 -22.20 -0.55 8.70
CA TRP A 121 -21.33 -1.73 8.75
C TRP A 121 -20.29 -1.64 9.88
N THR A 122 -19.89 -2.82 10.36
CA THR A 122 -18.87 -2.98 11.39
C THR A 122 -17.64 -3.70 10.82
N THR A 123 -16.57 -3.79 11.61
CA THR A 123 -15.41 -4.65 11.30
C THR A 123 -15.82 -6.12 11.08
N LYS A 124 -16.89 -6.61 11.72
CA LYS A 124 -17.38 -7.99 11.51
C LYS A 124 -17.96 -8.17 10.11
N ASP A 125 -18.66 -7.17 9.60
CA ASP A 125 -19.23 -7.19 8.24
C ASP A 125 -18.11 -7.12 7.19
N LEU A 126 -17.07 -6.32 7.43
CA LEU A 126 -15.87 -6.28 6.58
C LEU A 126 -15.12 -7.62 6.58
N LEU A 127 -14.93 -8.27 7.73
CA LEU A 127 -14.29 -9.58 7.83
C LEU A 127 -15.10 -10.65 7.08
N LYS A 128 -16.42 -10.70 7.28
CA LYS A 128 -17.30 -11.60 6.52
C LYS A 128 -17.25 -11.30 5.02
N GLY A 129 -17.21 -10.01 4.65
CA GLY A 129 -17.04 -9.59 3.26
C GLY A 129 -15.73 -10.09 2.64
N LEU A 130 -14.62 -10.09 3.40
CA LEU A 130 -13.35 -10.65 2.95
C LEU A 130 -13.42 -12.17 2.79
N GLU A 131 -14.05 -12.89 3.73
CA GLU A 131 -14.28 -14.33 3.65
C GLU A 131 -15.09 -14.71 2.39
N GLU A 132 -16.12 -13.93 2.04
CA GLU A 132 -16.89 -14.11 0.80
C GLU A 132 -16.09 -13.70 -0.46
N PHE A 133 -15.29 -12.61 -0.39
CA PHE A 133 -14.66 -12.02 -1.57
C PHE A 133 -13.34 -12.64 -2.00
N VAL A 134 -12.52 -13.15 -1.07
CA VAL A 134 -11.23 -13.79 -1.39
C VAL A 134 -11.36 -14.91 -2.44
N PRO A 135 -12.23 -15.94 -2.27
CA PRO A 135 -12.38 -16.99 -3.27
C PRO A 135 -12.94 -16.46 -4.60
N ILE A 136 -13.79 -15.42 -4.57
CA ILE A 136 -14.25 -14.74 -5.79
C ILE A 136 -13.05 -14.11 -6.52
N TYR A 137 -12.23 -13.31 -5.84
CA TYR A 137 -11.07 -12.62 -6.42
C TYR A 137 -10.00 -13.58 -6.96
N GLU A 138 -9.89 -14.79 -6.42
CA GLU A 138 -9.06 -15.85 -6.97
C GLU A 138 -9.54 -16.29 -8.36
N THR A 139 -10.85 -16.33 -8.63
CA THR A 139 -11.39 -16.69 -9.96
C THR A 139 -11.19 -15.63 -11.04
N ARG A 140 -10.74 -14.41 -10.70
CA ARG A 140 -10.67 -13.27 -11.63
C ARG A 140 -10.01 -13.61 -12.97
N PRO A 141 -10.56 -13.12 -14.11
CA PRO A 141 -10.00 -13.39 -15.44
C PRO A 141 -8.64 -12.71 -15.66
N ILE A 142 -8.40 -11.57 -15.01
CA ILE A 142 -7.19 -10.75 -15.18
C ILE A 142 -6.27 -10.98 -13.96
N LYS A 143 -5.43 -12.02 -14.03
CA LYS A 143 -4.52 -12.39 -12.93
C LYS A 143 -3.48 -11.29 -12.66
N ASN A 144 -2.91 -10.72 -13.72
CA ASN A 144 -1.95 -9.62 -13.69
C ASN A 144 -2.62 -8.30 -14.11
N ASN A 145 -2.92 -7.44 -13.13
CA ASN A 145 -3.60 -6.16 -13.32
C ASN A 145 -2.76 -4.95 -12.87
N ILE A 146 -1.43 -4.96 -13.08
CA ILE A 146 -0.49 -3.90 -12.60
C ILE A 146 -0.79 -2.44 -12.99
N TYR A 147 -1.69 -2.21 -13.96
CA TYR A 147 -2.09 -0.87 -14.43
C TYR A 147 -3.57 -0.57 -14.12
N GLY A 148 -4.08 -1.16 -13.04
CA GLY A 148 -5.45 -0.93 -12.60
C GLY A 148 -5.68 -1.53 -11.22
N MET A 149 -6.95 -1.53 -10.83
CA MET A 149 -7.45 -1.97 -9.54
C MET A 149 -6.81 -3.26 -8.99
N GLY A 150 -6.13 -3.15 -7.85
CA GLY A 150 -5.60 -4.26 -7.05
C GLY A 150 -6.65 -4.90 -6.11
N PHE A 151 -6.21 -5.76 -5.18
CA PHE A 151 -7.12 -6.49 -4.27
C PHE A 151 -7.96 -5.55 -3.40
N ASP A 152 -7.32 -4.62 -2.68
CA ASP A 152 -8.01 -3.78 -1.68
C ASP A 152 -9.10 -2.90 -2.31
N HIS A 153 -8.79 -2.29 -3.45
CA HIS A 153 -9.74 -1.51 -4.25
C HIS A 153 -10.86 -2.39 -4.83
N SER A 154 -10.55 -3.63 -5.25
CA SER A 154 -11.56 -4.58 -5.73
C SER A 154 -12.51 -5.02 -4.62
N PHE A 155 -11.97 -5.30 -3.43
CA PHE A 155 -12.75 -5.65 -2.26
C PHE A 155 -13.65 -4.47 -1.84
N GLY A 156 -13.08 -3.27 -1.76
CA GLY A 156 -13.84 -2.05 -1.49
C GLY A 156 -15.01 -1.87 -2.47
N LEU A 157 -14.76 -1.92 -3.78
CA LEU A 157 -15.82 -1.77 -4.78
C LEU A 157 -16.89 -2.86 -4.68
N TRP A 158 -16.49 -4.12 -4.52
CA TRP A 158 -17.40 -5.25 -4.35
C TRP A 158 -18.28 -5.09 -3.11
N PHE A 159 -17.66 -4.81 -1.95
CA PHE A 159 -18.33 -4.68 -0.66
C PHE A 159 -19.32 -3.50 -0.65
N MET A 160 -18.89 -2.33 -1.16
CA MET A 160 -19.76 -1.16 -1.34
C MET A 160 -21.00 -1.51 -2.20
N ALA A 161 -20.81 -2.20 -3.33
CA ALA A 161 -21.91 -2.59 -4.20
C ALA A 161 -22.84 -3.63 -3.54
N ARG A 162 -22.30 -4.63 -2.85
CA ARG A 162 -23.07 -5.63 -2.07
C ARG A 162 -23.93 -5.01 -0.97
N TRP A 163 -23.42 -3.96 -0.33
CA TRP A 163 -24.10 -3.28 0.77
C TRP A 163 -25.18 -2.31 0.29
N LEU A 164 -24.83 -1.42 -0.65
CA LEU A 164 -25.75 -0.44 -1.23
C LEU A 164 -26.84 -1.09 -2.09
N LYS A 165 -26.56 -2.29 -2.64
CA LYS A 165 -27.45 -3.07 -3.52
C LYS A 165 -28.07 -2.20 -4.62
N PRO A 166 -27.27 -1.48 -5.43
CA PRO A 166 -27.78 -0.50 -6.38
C PRO A 166 -28.70 -1.15 -7.43
N ASP A 167 -29.58 -0.34 -8.00
CA ASP A 167 -30.44 -0.76 -9.13
C ASP A 167 -29.77 -0.55 -10.48
N LEU A 168 -28.75 0.32 -10.54
CA LEU A 168 -27.86 0.50 -11.68
C LEU A 168 -26.44 0.82 -11.19
N MET A 169 -25.43 0.24 -11.84
CA MET A 169 -24.02 0.58 -11.62
C MET A 169 -23.45 1.27 -12.87
N ILE A 170 -22.69 2.34 -12.65
CA ILE A 170 -22.01 3.09 -13.70
C ILE A 170 -20.51 3.10 -13.37
N GLU A 171 -19.65 2.70 -14.30
CA GLU A 171 -18.20 2.86 -14.19
C GLU A 171 -17.64 3.78 -15.27
N SER A 172 -16.66 4.61 -14.90
CA SER A 172 -15.94 5.48 -15.83
C SER A 172 -14.43 5.21 -15.72
N GLY A 173 -13.94 4.32 -16.58
CA GLY A 173 -12.53 3.88 -16.60
C GLY A 173 -12.31 2.37 -16.66
N ALA A 174 -13.07 1.62 -17.46
CA ALA A 174 -13.03 0.15 -17.42
C ALA A 174 -11.68 -0.51 -17.79
N PHE A 175 -10.83 0.13 -18.60
CA PHE A 175 -9.56 -0.42 -19.12
C PHE A 175 -9.72 -1.84 -19.71
N LYS A 176 -9.25 -2.88 -19.01
CA LYS A 176 -9.36 -4.31 -19.40
C LYS A 176 -10.66 -4.98 -18.94
N GLY A 177 -11.54 -4.28 -18.22
CA GLY A 177 -12.81 -4.78 -17.69
C GLY A 177 -12.74 -5.40 -16.29
N HIS A 178 -11.66 -5.15 -15.51
CA HIS A 178 -11.53 -5.74 -14.17
C HIS A 178 -12.56 -5.19 -13.19
N SER A 179 -12.76 -3.87 -13.14
CA SER A 179 -13.82 -3.24 -12.34
C SER A 179 -15.22 -3.71 -12.76
N THR A 180 -15.47 -3.85 -14.08
CA THR A 180 -16.72 -4.40 -14.62
C THR A 180 -16.98 -5.81 -14.09
N TRP A 181 -15.94 -6.66 -14.07
CA TRP A 181 -16.01 -8.01 -13.52
C TRP A 181 -16.33 -7.99 -12.03
N VAL A 182 -15.64 -7.14 -11.24
CA VAL A 182 -15.88 -6.97 -9.80
C VAL A 182 -17.35 -6.55 -9.52
N LEU A 183 -17.87 -5.57 -10.27
CA LEU A 183 -19.27 -5.13 -10.17
C LEU A 183 -20.26 -6.25 -10.52
N ARG A 184 -19.98 -7.05 -11.56
CA ARG A 184 -20.79 -8.21 -11.92
C ARG A 184 -20.75 -9.30 -10.85
N GLN A 185 -19.61 -9.55 -10.19
CA GLN A 185 -19.54 -10.48 -9.06
C GLN A 185 -20.26 -9.97 -7.81
N ALA A 186 -20.38 -8.65 -7.64
CA ALA A 186 -21.15 -8.08 -6.54
C ALA A 186 -22.66 -8.20 -6.77
N MET A 187 -23.13 -7.82 -7.97
CA MET A 187 -24.55 -7.73 -8.30
C MET A 187 -24.83 -8.43 -9.66
N PRO A 188 -24.94 -9.77 -9.69
CA PRO A 188 -25.01 -10.56 -10.92
C PRO A 188 -26.11 -10.13 -11.90
N ASP A 189 -27.28 -9.74 -11.42
CA ASP A 189 -28.46 -9.48 -12.26
C ASP A 189 -28.69 -7.98 -12.57
N LYS A 190 -27.87 -7.08 -12.02
CA LYS A 190 -28.09 -5.63 -12.15
C LYS A 190 -27.42 -5.06 -13.41
N PRO A 191 -28.01 -4.05 -14.08
CA PRO A 191 -27.38 -3.42 -15.23
C PRO A 191 -26.07 -2.73 -14.86
N ILE A 192 -25.10 -2.77 -15.78
CA ILE A 192 -23.83 -2.03 -15.69
C ILE A 192 -23.72 -1.15 -16.93
N ILE A 193 -23.40 0.13 -16.75
CA ILE A 193 -22.98 1.04 -17.82
C ILE A 193 -21.49 1.29 -17.66
N SER A 194 -20.71 1.09 -18.72
CA SER A 194 -19.26 1.26 -18.72
C SER A 194 -18.83 2.31 -19.73
N LEU A 195 -18.16 3.36 -19.25
CA LEU A 195 -17.57 4.42 -20.06
C LEU A 195 -16.06 4.19 -20.12
N SER A 196 -15.52 4.02 -21.33
CA SER A 196 -14.08 3.85 -21.55
C SER A 196 -13.70 4.25 -22.97
N PRO A 197 -12.65 5.08 -23.18
CA PRO A 197 -12.20 5.44 -24.53
C PRO A 197 -11.91 4.22 -25.42
N ARG A 198 -11.51 3.09 -24.81
CA ARG A 198 -11.25 1.83 -25.50
C ARG A 198 -12.06 0.69 -24.89
N HIS A 199 -12.80 -0.02 -25.74
CA HIS A 199 -13.61 -1.18 -25.33
C HIS A 199 -12.70 -2.34 -24.83
N PRO A 200 -13.04 -3.02 -23.71
CA PRO A 200 -12.19 -4.06 -23.12
C PRO A 200 -11.82 -5.22 -24.06
N GLU A 201 -12.72 -5.59 -24.98
CA GLU A 201 -12.48 -6.57 -26.05
C GLU A 201 -11.20 -6.28 -26.86
N LYS A 202 -10.82 -4.99 -27.03
CA LYS A 202 -9.63 -4.59 -27.78
C LYS A 202 -8.31 -4.91 -27.06
N TYR A 203 -8.36 -5.47 -25.85
CA TYR A 203 -7.23 -6.01 -25.10
C TYR A 203 -7.13 -7.54 -25.17
N LEU A 204 -8.20 -8.27 -25.52
CA LEU A 204 -8.19 -9.75 -25.65
C LEU A 204 -7.10 -10.25 -26.61
N LYS A 205 -6.79 -9.49 -27.67
CA LYS A 205 -5.70 -9.80 -28.62
C LYS A 205 -4.28 -9.67 -28.03
N LYS A 206 -4.14 -9.06 -26.85
CA LYS A 206 -2.85 -8.79 -26.17
C LYS A 206 -2.70 -9.52 -24.84
N GLY A 207 -3.72 -10.25 -24.40
CA GLY A 207 -3.76 -10.95 -23.12
C GLY A 207 -5.15 -10.93 -22.47
N PRO A 208 -5.26 -11.38 -21.21
CA PRO A 208 -6.54 -11.45 -20.52
C PRO A 208 -7.23 -10.09 -20.39
N ALA A 209 -8.52 -10.08 -20.68
CA ALA A 209 -9.46 -8.98 -20.47
C ALA A 209 -10.85 -9.59 -20.21
N TYR A 210 -11.76 -8.79 -19.67
CA TYR A 210 -13.14 -9.17 -19.41
C TYR A 210 -14.09 -8.28 -20.21
N VAL A 211 -15.13 -8.90 -20.79
CA VAL A 211 -16.22 -8.21 -21.47
C VAL A 211 -17.50 -8.79 -20.89
N ASP A 212 -18.34 -7.94 -20.31
CA ASP A 212 -19.60 -8.36 -19.73
C ASP A 212 -20.71 -8.33 -20.79
N GLY A 213 -21.39 -9.46 -21.00
CA GLY A 213 -22.43 -9.58 -22.03
C GLY A 213 -23.71 -8.79 -21.73
N ASN A 214 -23.90 -8.32 -20.50
CA ASN A 214 -25.05 -7.55 -20.04
C ASN A 214 -24.65 -6.13 -19.60
N CYS A 215 -23.52 -5.62 -20.13
CA CYS A 215 -23.05 -4.27 -19.89
C CYS A 215 -23.25 -3.38 -21.12
N THR A 216 -23.75 -2.17 -20.88
CA THR A 216 -23.87 -1.13 -21.91
C THR A 216 -22.57 -0.34 -21.99
N TYR A 217 -21.80 -0.55 -23.05
CA TYR A 217 -20.51 0.11 -23.24
C TYR A 217 -20.60 1.39 -24.09
N PHE A 218 -20.29 2.54 -23.49
CA PHE A 218 -19.95 3.77 -24.19
C PHE A 218 -18.45 3.77 -24.47
N ALA A 219 -18.04 3.22 -25.61
CA ALA A 219 -16.63 3.01 -25.92
C ALA A 219 -16.27 3.08 -27.42
N GLY A 220 -15.00 3.37 -27.71
CA GLY A 220 -14.50 3.47 -29.08
C GLY A 220 -15.19 4.57 -29.86
N LYS A 221 -15.82 4.23 -31.00
CA LYS A 221 -16.60 5.19 -31.81
C LYS A 221 -17.83 5.74 -31.08
N ASN A 222 -18.34 5.00 -30.09
CA ASN A 222 -19.51 5.36 -29.29
C ASN A 222 -19.10 5.87 -27.90
N PHE A 223 -17.83 6.26 -27.72
CA PHE A 223 -17.36 6.84 -26.45
C PHE A 223 -17.93 8.24 -26.26
N VAL A 224 -18.45 8.49 -25.06
CA VAL A 224 -18.88 9.80 -24.57
C VAL A 224 -18.25 9.99 -23.19
N ASP A 225 -17.72 11.17 -22.89
CA ASP A 225 -17.22 11.47 -21.54
C ASP A 225 -18.37 11.50 -20.53
N PHE A 226 -18.13 11.04 -19.30
CA PHE A 226 -19.14 11.02 -18.24
C PHE A 226 -19.88 12.36 -18.06
N GLY A 227 -19.21 13.51 -18.22
CA GLY A 227 -19.86 14.82 -18.10
C GLY A 227 -20.58 15.33 -19.36
N SER A 228 -20.64 14.53 -20.41
CA SER A 228 -21.31 14.82 -21.69
C SER A 228 -22.37 13.76 -22.03
N VAL A 229 -22.68 12.85 -21.10
CA VAL A 229 -23.80 11.92 -21.23
C VAL A 229 -25.09 12.61 -20.79
N GLU A 230 -26.13 12.49 -21.61
CA GLU A 230 -27.50 12.91 -21.28
C GLU A 230 -28.12 11.93 -20.27
N TRP A 231 -27.72 12.08 -19.01
CA TRP A 231 -28.02 11.12 -17.94
C TRP A 231 -29.50 10.87 -17.72
N GLU A 232 -30.36 11.89 -17.85
CA GLU A 232 -31.81 11.73 -17.72
C GLU A 232 -32.37 10.70 -18.72
N THR A 233 -32.04 10.85 -20.02
CA THR A 233 -32.45 9.91 -21.06
C THR A 233 -31.85 8.51 -20.87
N VAL A 234 -30.60 8.43 -20.43
CA VAL A 234 -29.94 7.13 -20.17
C VAL A 234 -30.58 6.41 -18.98
N LEU A 235 -30.78 7.10 -17.86
CA LEU A 235 -31.42 6.53 -16.66
C LEU A 235 -32.86 6.08 -16.96
N GLN A 236 -33.64 6.90 -17.68
CA GLN A 236 -34.99 6.54 -18.11
C GLN A 236 -35.01 5.28 -18.99
N LYS A 237 -34.08 5.17 -19.96
CA LYS A 237 -33.94 3.97 -20.81
C LYS A 237 -33.60 2.70 -20.02
N HIS A 238 -32.88 2.83 -18.91
CA HIS A 238 -32.58 1.73 -17.98
C HIS A 238 -33.65 1.53 -16.89
N GLY A 239 -34.79 2.24 -16.96
CA GLY A 239 -35.90 2.11 -16.01
C GLY A 239 -35.62 2.69 -14.62
N ILE A 240 -34.61 3.55 -14.47
CA ILE A 240 -34.20 4.11 -13.19
C ILE A 240 -34.95 5.43 -12.93
N SER A 241 -35.87 5.41 -11.97
CA SER A 241 -36.59 6.58 -11.47
C SER A 241 -35.98 7.18 -10.20
N ASP A 242 -35.28 6.38 -9.38
CA ASP A 242 -34.61 6.83 -8.16
C ASP A 242 -33.08 6.86 -8.36
N ILE A 243 -32.56 8.07 -8.52
CA ILE A 243 -31.12 8.30 -8.71
C ILE A 243 -30.28 7.99 -7.46
N SER A 244 -30.89 7.94 -6.25
CA SER A 244 -30.18 7.54 -5.02
C SER A 244 -29.82 6.05 -5.00
N ARG A 245 -30.42 5.26 -5.90
CA ARG A 245 -30.17 3.83 -6.09
C ARG A 245 -29.11 3.54 -7.15
N VAL A 246 -28.47 4.57 -7.72
CA VAL A 246 -27.39 4.46 -8.70
C VAL A 246 -26.04 4.50 -7.99
N LEU A 247 -25.19 3.50 -8.23
CA LEU A 247 -23.79 3.53 -7.82
C LEU A 247 -22.94 4.02 -8.99
N VAL A 248 -22.15 5.07 -8.79
CA VAL A 248 -21.16 5.56 -9.76
C VAL A 248 -19.75 5.30 -9.22
N PHE A 249 -18.92 4.66 -10.03
CA PHE A 249 -17.52 4.38 -9.76
C PHE A 249 -16.63 5.13 -10.77
N PHE A 250 -15.64 5.85 -10.24
CA PHE A 250 -14.60 6.52 -11.01
C PHE A 250 -13.27 5.81 -10.80
N ASP A 251 -12.54 5.57 -11.89
CA ASP A 251 -11.19 5.00 -11.85
C ASP A 251 -10.17 6.07 -11.42
N ASP A 252 -9.17 5.66 -10.64
CA ASP A 252 -8.19 6.54 -9.98
C ASP A 252 -7.25 7.29 -10.94
N HIS A 253 -7.24 6.92 -12.23
CA HIS A 253 -6.57 7.67 -13.29
C HIS A 253 -7.41 8.86 -13.79
N GLN A 254 -8.56 9.15 -13.18
CA GLN A 254 -9.42 10.30 -13.47
C GLN A 254 -9.20 11.48 -12.50
N ASN A 255 -9.60 12.68 -12.92
CA ASN A 255 -9.66 13.82 -11.99
C ASN A 255 -10.93 13.71 -11.13
N GLU A 256 -10.80 13.14 -9.94
CA GLU A 256 -11.92 12.90 -9.02
C GLU A 256 -12.74 14.16 -8.70
N LEU A 257 -12.10 15.31 -8.46
CA LEU A 257 -12.81 16.56 -8.19
C LEU A 257 -13.69 16.99 -9.37
N LYS A 258 -13.22 16.80 -10.61
CA LYS A 258 -14.02 17.04 -11.82
C LYS A 258 -15.16 16.04 -11.93
N ARG A 259 -14.90 14.76 -11.68
CA ARG A 259 -15.92 13.69 -11.76
C ARG A 259 -17.03 13.86 -10.73
N LEU A 260 -16.69 14.20 -9.49
CA LEU A 260 -17.66 14.56 -8.44
C LEU A 260 -18.52 15.78 -8.83
N LYS A 261 -17.92 16.84 -9.40
CA LYS A 261 -18.70 18.00 -9.90
C LYS A 261 -19.65 17.62 -11.05
N GLN A 262 -19.21 16.78 -11.98
CA GLN A 262 -20.04 16.28 -13.07
C GLN A 262 -21.20 15.40 -12.55
N ALA A 263 -20.95 14.54 -11.55
CA ALA A 263 -21.97 13.72 -10.91
C ALA A 263 -23.00 14.56 -10.16
N LEU A 264 -22.56 15.60 -9.44
CA LEU A 264 -23.46 16.55 -8.77
C LEU A 264 -24.37 17.28 -9.78
N LYS A 265 -23.83 17.73 -10.92
CA LYS A 265 -24.62 18.34 -11.99
C LYS A 265 -25.64 17.36 -12.59
N ALA A 266 -25.28 16.08 -12.74
CA ALA A 266 -26.19 15.05 -13.25
C ALA A 266 -27.36 14.74 -12.29
N VAL A 267 -27.16 14.90 -10.98
CA VAL A 267 -28.21 14.71 -9.95
C VAL A 267 -29.01 15.98 -9.69
N SER A 268 -28.44 17.16 -9.94
CA SER A 268 -29.09 18.46 -9.70
C SER A 268 -28.65 19.50 -10.75
N PRO A 269 -29.34 19.55 -11.92
CA PRO A 269 -28.98 20.47 -13.01
C PRO A 269 -29.05 21.97 -12.63
N SER A 270 -29.79 22.30 -11.57
CA SER A 270 -29.99 23.65 -11.03
C SER A 270 -28.98 24.06 -9.94
N TYR A 271 -27.97 23.23 -9.65
CA TYR A 271 -26.88 23.52 -8.72
C TYR A 271 -25.54 23.70 -9.46
N ILE A 272 -25.38 24.82 -10.18
CA ILE A 272 -24.12 25.52 -10.55
C ILE A 272 -24.49 26.89 -11.13
#